data_AF-A0A970TM33-F1
#
_entry.id   AF-A0A970TM33-F1
#
_cell.length_a   1.000
_cell.length_b   1.000
_cell.length_c   1.000
_cell.angle_alpha   90.00
_cell.angle_beta   90.00
_cell.angle_gamma   90.00
#
_symmetry.space_group_name_H-M   'P 1'
#
loop_
_entity.id
_entity.type
_entity.pdbx_description
1 polymer ?
#
loop_
_entity_poly.entity_id
_entity_poly.type
_entity_poly.pdbx_seq_one_letter_code
_entity_poly.pdbx_strand_id
1 'polypeptide(L)' 'MKKAFALMLALCMTFSFASALAEQYTLKIGHAQGDTHVRHVSLLAFEKMVEEKTNGGIQVELFPNGALGT' A
#
# COMPACT_ATOMS: atom_id res chain seq x y z
N MET A 1 -39.89 -12.52 -19.90
CA MET A 1 -39.24 -13.28 -18.80
C MET A 1 -37.75 -13.54 -19.05
N LYS A 2 -37.35 -14.11 -20.20
CA LYS A 2 -35.94 -14.42 -20.53
C LYS A 2 -35.00 -13.20 -20.57
N LYS A 3 -35.48 -12.08 -21.14
CA LYS A 3 -34.73 -10.81 -21.23
C LYS A 3 -34.60 -10.10 -19.88
N ALA A 4 -35.60 -10.21 -19.01
CA ALA A 4 -35.57 -9.66 -17.65
C ALA A 4 -34.59 -10.43 -16.75
N PHE A 5 -34.53 -11.75 -16.91
CA PHE A 5 -33.55 -12.60 -16.22
C PHE A 5 -32.11 -12.32 -16.66
N ALA A 6 -31.88 -12.11 -17.96
CA ALA A 6 -30.57 -11.72 -18.49
C ALA A 6 -30.12 -10.34 -18.00
N LEU A 7 -31.04 -9.38 -17.87
CA LEU A 7 -30.74 -8.03 -17.37
C LEU A 7 -30.41 -8.03 -15.86
N MET A 8 -31.09 -8.88 -15.09
CA MET A 8 -30.84 -9.06 -13.65
C MET A 8 -29.51 -9.78 -13.37
N LEU A 9 -29.12 -10.74 -14.23
CA LEU A 9 -27.84 -11.42 -14.13
C LEU A 9 -26.65 -10.52 -14.51
N ALA A 10 -26.83 -9.64 -15.50
CA ALA A 10 -25.83 -8.63 -15.88
C ALA A 10 -25.63 -7.57 -14.77
N LEU A 11 -26.70 -7.21 -14.05
CA LEU A 11 -26.65 -6.26 -12.94
C LEU A 11 -25.96 -6.84 -11.69
N CYS A 12 -26.04 -8.14 -11.47
CA CYS A 12 -25.31 -8.82 -10.39
C CYS A 12 -23.80 -8.91 -10.65
N MET A 13 -23.36 -9.05 -11.90
CA MET A 13 -21.92 -9.10 -12.22
C MET A 13 -21.20 -7.75 -12.01
N THR A 14 -21.92 -6.63 -12.05
CA THR A 14 -21.34 -5.31 -11.81
C THR A 14 -21.20 -4.96 -10.32
N PHE A 15 -21.80 -5.74 -9.41
CA PHE A 15 -21.78 -5.47 -7.97
C PHE A 15 -20.67 -6.23 -7.21
N SER A 16 -19.90 -7.08 -7.90
CA SER A 16 -18.86 -7.92 -7.27
C SER A 16 -17.49 -7.24 -7.10
N PHE A 17 -17.38 -5.93 -7.35
CA PHE A 17 -16.16 -5.15 -7.10
C PHE A 17 -16.31 -4.20 -5.91
N ALA A 18 -17.10 -4.57 -4.90
CA ALA A 18 -16.89 -4.00 -3.57
C ALA A 18 -15.56 -4.56 -3.03
N SER A 19 -14.45 -4.00 -3.49
CA SER A 19 -13.15 -4.17 -2.83
C SER A 19 -13.37 -3.77 -1.38
N ALA A 20 -13.29 -4.73 -0.46
CA ALA A 20 -13.21 -4.42 0.96
C ALA A 20 -12.10 -3.38 1.09
N LEU A 21 -12.43 -2.18 1.58
CA LEU A 21 -11.45 -1.12 1.84
C LEU A 21 -10.55 -1.67 2.95
N ALA A 22 -9.45 -2.31 2.55
CA ALA A 22 -8.44 -2.80 3.47
C ALA A 22 -7.86 -1.57 4.18
N GLU A 23 -7.75 -1.66 5.51
CA GLU A 23 -7.16 -0.60 6.30
C GLU A 23 -5.71 -0.37 5.85
N GLN A 24 -5.38 0.87 5.51
CA GLN A 24 -4.05 1.27 5.10
C GLN A 24 -3.31 1.90 6.29
N TYR A 25 -2.10 1.43 6.54
CA TYR A 25 -1.21 1.96 7.57
C TYR A 25 -0.05 2.73 6.96
N THR A 26 0.41 3.78 7.63
CA THR A 26 1.66 4.47 7.30
C THR A 26 2.72 4.16 8.35
N LEU A 27 3.80 3.49 7.96
CA LEU A 27 4.97 3.23 8.78
C LEU A 27 6.04 4.30 8.53
N LYS A 28 6.25 5.18 9.51
CA LYS A 28 7.27 6.24 9.44
C LYS A 28 8.56 5.77 10.09
N ILE A 29 9.67 5.82 9.34
CA ILE A 29 10.98 5.38 9.81
C ILE A 29 11.98 6.54 9.76
N GLY A 30 12.42 6.99 10.93
CA GLY A 30 13.52 7.95 11.07
C GLY A 30 14.87 7.26 11.21
N HIS A 31 15.92 7.82 10.61
CA HIS A 31 17.30 7.42 10.91
C HIS A 31 18.29 8.58 10.81
N ALA A 32 19.41 8.50 11.55
CA ALA A 32 20.37 9.60 11.67
C ALA A 32 21.27 9.80 10.43
N GLN A 33 21.55 8.75 9.65
CA GLN A 33 22.46 8.83 8.50
C GLN A 33 21.84 9.55 7.29
N GLY A 34 22.67 9.99 6.35
CA GLY A 34 22.22 10.55 5.07
C GLY A 34 21.61 9.53 4.12
N ASP A 35 21.02 10.03 3.04
CA ASP A 35 20.30 9.28 2.00
C ASP A 35 21.21 8.38 1.14
N THR A 36 22.49 8.67 1.05
CA THR A 36 23.47 7.83 0.33
C THR A 36 24.07 6.71 1.20
N HIS A 37 23.83 6.71 2.51
CA HIS A 37 24.39 5.72 3.42
C HIS A 37 23.74 4.34 3.20
N VAL A 38 24.50 3.26 3.42
CA VAL A 38 24.03 1.87 3.22
C VAL A 38 22.72 1.56 3.97
N ARG A 39 22.51 2.17 5.14
CA ARG A 39 21.25 2.06 5.89
C ARG A 39 20.06 2.57 5.07
N HIS A 40 20.16 3.75 4.46
CA HIS A 40 19.07 4.33 3.68
C HIS A 40 18.79 3.48 2.44
N VAL A 41 19.84 3.06 1.74
CA VAL A 41 19.73 2.18 0.57
C VAL A 41 19.01 0.86 0.92
N SER A 42 19.34 0.25 2.07
CA SER A 42 18.64 -0.94 2.56
C SER A 42 17.19 -0.66 2.93
N LEU A 43 16.88 0.52 3.46
CA LEU A 43 15.51 0.93 3.80
C LEU A 43 14.63 1.17 2.57
N LEU A 44 15.19 1.67 1.47
CA LEU A 44 14.47 1.77 0.19
C LEU A 44 14.05 0.39 -0.34
N ALA A 45 14.92 -0.62 -0.20
CA ALA A 45 14.56 -1.99 -0.54
C ALA A 45 13.49 -2.56 0.39
N PHE A 46 13.54 -2.22 1.68
CA PHE A 46 12.53 -2.59 2.67
C PHE A 46 11.16 -1.96 2.35
N GLU A 47 11.11 -0.66 2.09
CA GLU A 47 9.91 0.08 1.66
C GLU A 47 9.24 -0.65 0.49
N LYS A 48 9.98 -0.87 -0.60
CA LYS A 48 9.46 -1.58 -1.77
C LYS A 48 8.89 -2.96 -1.42
N MET A 49 9.62 -3.77 -0.64
CA MET A 49 9.16 -5.11 -0.27
C MET A 49 7.89 -5.09 0.59
N VAL A 50 7.75 -4.12 1.50
CA VAL A 50 6.57 -4.00 2.37
C VAL A 50 5.36 -3.57 1.56
N GLU A 51 5.50 -2.53 0.74
CA GLU A 51 4.39 -2.02 -0.09
C GLU A 51 3.91 -3.08 -1.08
N GLU A 52 4.83 -3.79 -1.74
CA GLU A 52 4.48 -4.87 -2.68
C GLU A 52 3.81 -6.05 -1.98
N LYS A 53 4.37 -6.53 -0.86
CA LYS A 53 3.86 -7.74 -0.17
C LYS A 53 2.57 -7.50 0.59
N THR A 54 2.26 -6.25 0.92
CA THR A 54 1.02 -5.86 1.58
C THR A 54 -0.04 -5.37 0.62
N ASN A 55 0.23 -5.39 -0.69
CA ASN A 55 -0.61 -4.82 -1.73
C ASN A 55 -1.00 -3.36 -1.41
N GLY A 56 -0.04 -2.56 -0.93
CA GLY A 56 -0.25 -1.17 -0.50
C GLY A 56 -0.97 -1.00 0.84
N GLY A 57 -1.18 -2.08 1.59
CA GLY A 57 -1.78 -2.03 2.92
C GLY A 57 -0.87 -1.39 3.98
N ILE A 58 0.45 -1.35 3.74
CA ILE A 58 1.40 -0.59 4.54
C ILE A 58 2.25 0.26 3.62
N GLN A 59 2.11 1.58 3.71
CA GLN A 59 3.00 2.55 3.07
C GLN A 59 4.17 2.88 3.99
N VAL A 60 5.39 2.88 3.46
CA VAL A 60 6.59 3.17 4.26
C VAL A 60 7.13 4.55 3.89
N GLU A 61 7.31 5.42 4.88
CA GLU A 61 7.89 6.75 4.70
C GLU A 61 9.25 6.83 5.40
N LEU A 62 10.29 7.16 4.64
CA LEU A 62 11.66 7.25 5.15
C LEU A 62 12.07 8.69 5.43
N PHE A 63 12.59 8.92 6.63
CA PHE A 63 13.05 10.22 7.12
C PHE A 63 14.54 10.15 7.50
N PRO A 64 15.46 10.35 6.53
CA PRO A 64 16.91 10.34 6.80
C PRO A 64 17.34 11.61 7.56
N ASN A 65 18.65 11.73 7.82
CA ASN A 65 19.28 12.92 8.42
C ASN A 65 18.74 13.31 9.80
N GLY A 66 18.21 12.35 10.57
CA GLY A 66 17.67 12.62 11.90
C GLY A 66 16.43 13.52 11.87
N ALA A 67 15.68 13.56 10.76
CA ALA A 67 14.54 14.46 10.59
C ALA A 67 13.40 14.24 11.61
N LEU A 68 13.36 13.09 12.28
CA LEU A 68 12.39 12.77 13.35
C LEU A 68 13.01 12.75 14.76
N GLY A 69 14.25 13.24 14.92
CA GLY A 69 15.04 13.10 16.14
C GLY A 69 16.04 11.95 16.06
N THR A 70 17.02 11.96 16.97
CA THR A 70 18.12 10.97 17.07
C THR A 70 18.21 10.36 18.45
#